data_AF-A0A8T2FMC4-F1
#
_entry.id   AF-A0A8T2FMC4-F1
#
_cell.length_a   1.000
_cell.length_b   1.000
_cell.length_c   1.000
_cell.angle_alpha   90.00
_cell.angle_beta   90.00
_cell.angle_gamma   90.00
#
_symmetry.space_group_name_H-M   'P 1'
#
loop_
_entity.id
_entity.type
_entity.pdbx_description
1 polymer ?
#
loop_
_entity_poly.entity_id
_entity_poly.type
_entity_poly.pdbx_seq_one_letter_code
_entity_poly.pdbx_strand_id
1 'polypeptide(L)'
;MDVVGEFQKGEIDGKPCLIYQNVIKPQIHSPNSSDEKHLIQNPLPIQNMTKVAIDSGDNLPPPPLFICPSLRFKLTITIEAKLLDDGGPTPDVDGKLRISHLLGDNMMYGHDILPLFWCNNKEADPKNDCSICNTRKVGTCYYFCVECDQRYHKECVESPLEINYPSHVKHSLQLYNVKTFEHCILSTKKAEVLLYYCALCDIYMHVLCAQAKIPFLIDQPKKHDHTLTLFPRQASLTCNVCGLVDKLHLTYVCRSICDFVAHIDCIHNPQTIRISRHFHGVSFTSSLPSGKWCCGICRREIDSDYGAYSCNVCKDYAVHTRCALRKDIWDGIELEGVPEDKDVELPFYRIADGIILHFSHGCHMKFETNGVYKENEFCQACVLPINEENFYVCVKCDFILHEKCADAPRKKVHPLHPHPIEQKVVHENHEFECAACMRKSSGFGYVCTINGCDYELDAVCASASEPFNYQVHPHPLFLALDPKKRQYATFASQQEFKR
;
A
#
# COMPACT_ATOMS: atom_id res chain seq x y z
N MET A 1 26.27 -10.15 -22.43
CA MET A 1 25.63 -11.40 -22.88
C MET A 1 24.15 -11.12 -22.91
N ASP A 2 23.56 -10.96 -24.09
CA ASP A 2 22.12 -10.73 -24.22
C ASP A 2 21.43 -12.08 -24.19
N VAL A 3 20.76 -12.36 -23.08
CA VAL A 3 19.89 -13.53 -22.93
C VAL A 3 18.59 -13.18 -23.64
N VAL A 4 18.33 -13.83 -24.78
CA VAL A 4 17.04 -13.71 -25.48
C VAL A 4 16.23 -14.94 -25.12
N GLY A 5 15.08 -14.71 -24.51
CA GLY A 5 14.11 -15.77 -24.26
C GLY A 5 13.42 -16.18 -25.55
N GLU A 6 13.41 -17.47 -25.86
CA GLU A 6 12.64 -18.01 -26.96
C GLU A 6 11.53 -18.93 -26.41
N PHE A 7 10.33 -18.78 -26.98
CA PHE A 7 9.19 -19.66 -26.68
C PHE A 7 9.12 -20.76 -27.75
N GLN A 8 9.14 -22.02 -27.31
CA GLN A 8 8.95 -23.18 -28.18
C GLN A 8 7.64 -23.88 -27.85
N LYS A 9 6.95 -24.41 -28.86
CA LYS A 9 5.77 -25.26 -28.66
C LYS A 9 6.22 -26.60 -28.06
N GLY A 10 5.58 -27.00 -26.97
CA GLY A 10 5.78 -28.28 -26.30
C GLY A 10 4.46 -28.89 -25.84
N GLU A 11 4.53 -30.05 -25.21
CA GLU A 11 3.36 -30.78 -24.72
C GLU A 11 3.66 -31.35 -23.32
N ILE A 12 2.76 -31.13 -22.37
CA ILE A 12 2.87 -31.65 -20.98
C ILE A 12 1.51 -32.26 -20.61
N ASP A 13 1.52 -33.51 -20.12
CA ASP A 13 0.33 -34.28 -19.75
C ASP A 13 -0.74 -34.33 -20.85
N GLY A 14 -0.32 -34.42 -22.11
CA GLY A 14 -1.21 -34.49 -23.29
C GLY A 14 -1.87 -33.16 -23.66
N LYS A 15 -1.40 -32.02 -23.11
CA LYS A 15 -1.91 -30.68 -23.45
C LYS A 15 -0.81 -29.82 -24.08
N PRO A 16 -1.08 -29.16 -25.22
CA PRO A 16 -0.12 -28.27 -25.87
C PRO A 16 0.13 -27.01 -25.03
N CYS A 17 1.40 -26.61 -24.91
CA CYS A 17 1.84 -25.42 -24.17
C CYS A 17 3.04 -24.73 -24.84
N LEU A 18 3.34 -23.48 -24.46
CA LEU A 18 4.59 -22.82 -24.83
C LEU A 18 5.59 -22.92 -23.67
N ILE A 19 6.77 -23.47 -23.94
CA ILE A 19 7.89 -23.61 -23.01
C ILE A 19 8.86 -22.47 -23.28
N TYR A 20 9.16 -21.69 -22.23
CA TYR A 20 10.14 -20.61 -22.30
C TYR A 20 11.54 -21.15 -21.97
N GLN A 21 12.50 -20.95 -22.87
CA GLN A 21 13.91 -21.27 -22.63
C GLN A 21 14.77 -20.03 -22.86
N ASN A 22 15.71 -19.81 -21.94
CA ASN A 22 16.74 -18.79 -22.09
C ASN A 22 17.82 -19.33 -23.04
N VAL A 23 17.93 -18.75 -24.23
CA VAL A 23 18.96 -19.12 -25.21
C VAL A 23 20.07 -18.08 -25.17
N ILE A 24 21.31 -18.53 -24.97
CA ILE A 24 22.49 -17.66 -25.05
C ILE A 24 22.86 -17.52 -26.52
N LYS A 25 22.67 -16.34 -27.11
CA LYS A 25 23.20 -16.08 -28.46
C LYS A 25 24.72 -15.95 -28.40
N PRO A 26 25.49 -16.70 -29.22
CA PRO A 26 26.91 -16.41 -29.42
C PRO A 26 27.06 -15.03 -30.05
N GLN A 27 27.95 -14.18 -29.50
CA GLN A 27 28.28 -12.91 -30.12
C GLN A 27 29.02 -13.16 -31.44
N ILE A 28 28.42 -12.73 -32.56
CA ILE A 28 29.06 -12.78 -33.87
C ILE A 28 30.06 -11.62 -33.94
N HIS A 29 31.34 -11.91 -33.71
CA HIS A 29 32.43 -11.05 -34.19
C HIS A 29 32.75 -11.42 -35.64
N SER A 30 32.78 -10.43 -36.53
CA SER A 30 33.21 -10.59 -37.92
C SER A 30 34.72 -10.93 -38.00
N PRO A 31 35.17 -11.68 -39.02
CA PRO A 31 36.32 -12.58 -38.91
C PRO A 31 37.64 -11.98 -39.42
N ASN A 32 38.76 -12.42 -38.85
CA ASN A 32 40.06 -12.42 -39.52
C ASN A 32 40.72 -13.81 -39.43
N SER A 33 41.02 -14.33 -40.62
CA SER A 33 41.98 -15.38 -41.02
C SER A 33 41.88 -16.83 -40.51
N SER A 34 41.75 -17.69 -41.53
CA SER A 34 42.33 -19.04 -41.77
C SER A 34 41.86 -20.26 -40.95
N ASP A 35 41.23 -21.16 -41.71
CA ASP A 35 41.34 -22.63 -41.71
C ASP A 35 40.80 -23.41 -40.49
N GLU A 36 39.62 -24.02 -40.60
CA GLU A 36 39.43 -25.39 -41.13
C GLU A 36 37.95 -25.82 -41.08
N LYS A 37 37.65 -26.86 -41.88
CA LYS A 37 36.36 -27.35 -42.37
C LYS A 37 35.37 -27.80 -41.27
N HIS A 38 34.06 -27.57 -41.48
CA HIS A 38 33.06 -28.64 -41.51
C HIS A 38 31.74 -28.17 -42.18
N LEU A 39 31.09 -29.10 -42.88
CA LEU A 39 30.07 -28.92 -43.91
C LEU A 39 28.83 -28.09 -43.51
N ILE A 40 28.45 -27.16 -44.40
CA ILE A 40 27.14 -26.52 -44.49
C ILE A 40 26.24 -27.38 -45.40
N GLN A 41 25.03 -27.71 -44.94
CA GLN A 41 23.87 -27.75 -45.82
C GLN A 41 22.92 -26.63 -45.40
N ASN A 42 22.74 -25.67 -46.31
CA ASN A 42 21.84 -24.52 -46.16
C ASN A 42 20.38 -24.92 -46.40
N PRO A 43 19.43 -24.12 -45.90
CA PRO A 43 18.00 -24.44 -45.82
C PRO A 43 17.27 -24.26 -47.17
N LEU A 44 16.20 -25.04 -47.37
CA LEU A 44 15.25 -24.86 -48.46
C LEU A 44 14.15 -23.84 -48.07
N PRO A 45 13.61 -23.05 -49.02
CA PRO A 45 12.69 -21.95 -48.74
C PRO A 45 11.25 -22.43 -48.55
N ILE A 46 10.54 -21.75 -47.64
CA ILE A 46 9.10 -21.87 -47.44
C ILE A 46 8.39 -21.31 -48.68
N GLN A 47 7.65 -22.15 -49.40
CA GLN A 47 6.49 -21.74 -50.19
C GLN A 47 5.28 -22.56 -49.78
N ASN A 48 4.20 -21.83 -49.45
CA ASN A 48 2.79 -22.20 -49.47
C ASN A 48 2.44 -23.68 -49.26
N MET A 49 1.81 -24.00 -48.11
CA MET A 49 0.65 -24.91 -48.12
C MET A 49 -0.44 -24.45 -47.16
N THR A 50 -1.59 -24.23 -47.78
CA THR A 50 -2.97 -24.12 -47.32
C THR A 50 -3.40 -25.15 -46.27
N LYS A 51 -4.41 -24.73 -45.47
CA LYS A 51 -5.49 -25.52 -44.84
C LYS A 51 -5.20 -27.02 -44.68
N VAL A 52 -4.98 -27.45 -43.44
CA VAL A 52 -5.20 -28.84 -43.04
C VAL A 52 -6.36 -28.86 -42.05
N ALA A 53 -7.51 -29.32 -42.54
CA ALA A 53 -8.55 -29.88 -41.70
C ALA A 53 -7.97 -31.14 -41.03
N ILE A 54 -8.07 -31.21 -39.71
CA ILE A 54 -7.76 -32.43 -38.96
C ILE A 54 -9.11 -33.00 -38.52
N ASP A 55 -9.58 -33.96 -39.31
CA ASP A 55 -10.48 -35.00 -38.86
C ASP A 55 -9.59 -36.11 -38.27
N SER A 56 -9.43 -36.09 -36.94
CA SER A 56 -9.06 -37.30 -36.20
C SER A 56 -10.09 -37.41 -35.09
N GLY A 57 -10.98 -38.37 -35.23
CA GLY A 57 -12.00 -38.69 -34.25
C GLY A 57 -11.36 -39.10 -32.94
N ASP A 58 -11.35 -38.17 -32.00
CA ASP A 58 -11.51 -38.42 -30.57
C ASP A 58 -12.36 -37.26 -30.03
N ASN A 59 -13.56 -37.59 -29.54
CA ASN A 59 -14.52 -36.64 -28.98
C ASN A 59 -14.00 -36.06 -27.65
N LEU A 60 -13.00 -35.19 -27.70
CA LEU A 60 -12.67 -34.29 -26.60
C LEU A 60 -13.32 -32.93 -26.89
N PRO A 61 -14.15 -32.39 -25.99
CA PRO A 61 -14.72 -31.06 -26.18
C PRO A 61 -13.56 -30.04 -26.32
N PRO A 62 -13.65 -29.07 -27.26
CA PRO A 62 -12.62 -28.05 -27.38
C PRO A 62 -12.46 -27.33 -26.04
N PRO A 63 -11.21 -27.01 -25.61
CA PRO A 63 -11.02 -26.26 -24.39
C PRO A 63 -11.79 -24.93 -24.49
N PRO A 64 -12.37 -24.42 -23.39
CA PRO A 64 -13.11 -23.16 -23.44
C PRO A 64 -12.15 -22.07 -23.97
N LEU A 65 -12.47 -21.51 -25.13
CA LEU A 65 -11.71 -20.42 -25.73
C LEU A 65 -11.90 -19.19 -24.85
N PHE A 66 -10.96 -18.96 -23.94
CA PHE A 66 -10.94 -17.75 -23.14
C PHE A 66 -10.63 -16.54 -24.03
N ILE A 67 -11.29 -15.41 -23.78
CA ILE A 67 -11.07 -14.17 -24.53
C ILE A 67 -9.91 -13.42 -23.90
N CYS A 68 -8.99 -12.91 -24.74
CA CYS A 68 -7.83 -12.16 -24.26
C CYS A 68 -8.30 -10.98 -23.39
N PRO A 69 -7.76 -10.79 -22.16
CA PRO A 69 -8.19 -9.70 -21.28
C PRO A 69 -8.09 -8.31 -21.92
N SER A 70 -7.07 -8.03 -22.74
CA SER A 70 -7.00 -6.77 -23.50
C SER A 70 -8.06 -6.64 -24.59
N LEU A 71 -8.43 -7.74 -25.26
CA LEU A 71 -9.53 -7.72 -26.22
C LEU A 71 -10.88 -7.52 -25.51
N ARG A 72 -11.07 -8.22 -24.38
CA ARG A 72 -12.21 -8.07 -23.47
C ARG A 72 -12.36 -6.62 -22.98
N PHE A 73 -11.25 -5.96 -22.67
CA PHE A 73 -11.19 -4.54 -22.32
C PHE A 73 -11.59 -3.62 -23.48
N LYS A 74 -10.96 -3.77 -24.66
CA LYS A 74 -11.22 -2.94 -25.86
C LYS A 74 -12.66 -3.04 -26.35
N LEU A 75 -13.25 -4.23 -26.33
CA LEU A 75 -14.64 -4.43 -26.74
C LEU A 75 -15.62 -3.67 -25.84
N THR A 76 -15.33 -3.58 -24.54
CA THR A 76 -16.16 -2.85 -23.57
C THR A 76 -16.16 -1.35 -23.85
N ILE A 77 -14.97 -0.76 -24.03
CA ILE A 77 -14.83 0.66 -24.42
C ILE A 77 -15.55 0.96 -25.73
N THR A 78 -15.46 0.05 -26.71
CA THR A 78 -16.08 0.25 -28.03
C THR A 78 -17.62 0.23 -27.95
N ILE A 79 -18.20 -0.59 -27.07
CA ILE A 79 -19.66 -0.61 -26.84
C ILE A 79 -20.11 0.68 -26.13
N GLU A 80 -19.35 1.17 -25.16
CA GLU A 80 -19.65 2.42 -24.45
C GLU A 80 -19.60 3.64 -25.38
N ALA A 81 -18.58 3.73 -26.24
CA ALA A 81 -18.47 4.80 -27.22
C ALA A 81 -19.70 4.87 -28.14
N LYS A 82 -20.23 3.71 -28.57
CA LYS A 82 -21.45 3.64 -29.40
C LYS A 82 -22.72 4.03 -28.64
N LEU A 83 -22.81 3.79 -27.34
CA LEU A 83 -23.96 4.17 -26.51
C LEU A 83 -24.00 5.69 -26.21
N LEU A 84 -22.84 6.37 -26.26
CA LEU A 84 -22.73 7.81 -26.09
C LEU A 84 -23.15 8.59 -27.36
N ASP A 85 -22.94 8.01 -28.55
CA ASP A 85 -23.36 8.61 -29.82
C ASP A 85 -24.90 8.63 -30.01
N ASP A 86 -25.64 7.78 -29.28
CA ASP A 86 -27.12 7.68 -29.33
C ASP A 86 -27.86 8.61 -28.32
N GLY A 87 -27.16 9.57 -27.71
CA GLY A 87 -27.78 10.66 -26.93
C GLY A 87 -28.19 10.32 -25.49
N GLY A 88 -27.60 9.28 -24.88
CA GLY A 88 -27.76 8.98 -23.45
C GLY A 88 -26.99 9.94 -22.53
N PRO A 89 -27.37 10.06 -21.23
CA PRO A 89 -26.65 10.91 -20.29
C PRO A 89 -25.22 10.38 -20.06
N THR A 90 -24.25 11.28 -19.95
CA THR A 90 -22.85 10.97 -19.64
C THR A 90 -22.74 10.32 -18.25
N PRO A 91 -22.37 9.04 -18.12
CA PRO A 91 -22.02 8.47 -16.82
C PRO A 91 -20.60 8.89 -16.46
N ASP A 92 -20.36 9.18 -15.18
CA ASP A 92 -19.00 9.16 -14.63
C ASP A 92 -18.35 7.80 -14.92
N VAL A 93 -17.06 7.85 -15.22
CA VAL A 93 -16.27 6.86 -15.97
C VAL A 93 -16.16 5.51 -15.24
N ASP A 94 -17.12 4.58 -15.43
CA ASP A 94 -17.00 3.16 -15.06
C ASP A 94 -17.85 2.23 -15.96
N GLY A 95 -17.18 1.28 -16.61
CA GLY A 95 -17.75 0.50 -17.69
C GLY A 95 -18.13 -0.94 -17.33
N LYS A 96 -19.43 -1.27 -17.34
CA LYS A 96 -19.92 -2.64 -17.06
C LYS A 96 -19.60 -3.57 -18.22
N LEU A 97 -18.92 -4.68 -17.93
CA LEU A 97 -18.65 -5.69 -18.95
C LEU A 97 -19.91 -6.52 -19.24
N ARG A 98 -20.45 -6.45 -20.48
CA ARG A 98 -21.69 -7.14 -20.89
C ARG A 98 -21.48 -8.43 -21.69
N ILE A 99 -20.24 -8.89 -21.89
CA ILE A 99 -19.94 -9.95 -22.87
C ILE A 99 -20.24 -11.33 -22.29
N SER A 100 -21.47 -11.83 -22.49
CA SER A 100 -21.85 -13.23 -22.21
C SER A 100 -21.00 -14.22 -23.00
N HIS A 101 -20.78 -15.43 -22.45
CA HIS A 101 -20.09 -16.58 -23.04
C HIS A 101 -20.72 -17.17 -24.33
N LEU A 102 -21.47 -16.40 -25.10
CA LEU A 102 -22.09 -16.86 -26.34
C LEU A 102 -21.39 -16.18 -27.52
N LEU A 103 -20.55 -16.99 -28.16
CA LEU A 103 -20.13 -16.87 -29.54
C LEU A 103 -21.30 -16.34 -30.38
N GLY A 104 -21.24 -15.07 -30.76
CA GLY A 104 -22.00 -14.55 -31.88
C GLY A 104 -21.18 -14.78 -33.15
N ASP A 105 -21.77 -15.43 -34.14
CA ASP A 105 -21.19 -15.99 -35.37
C ASP A 105 -20.48 -14.98 -36.32
N ASN A 106 -19.89 -13.88 -35.84
CA ASN A 106 -19.36 -12.86 -36.75
C ASN A 106 -18.23 -11.96 -36.22
N MET A 107 -17.16 -12.51 -35.63
CA MET A 107 -15.92 -11.74 -35.38
C MET A 107 -14.67 -12.58 -35.71
N MET A 108 -14.04 -12.25 -36.84
CA MET A 108 -12.74 -12.77 -37.31
C MET A 108 -11.51 -12.27 -36.51
N TYR A 109 -11.61 -12.05 -35.20
CA TYR A 109 -10.49 -11.55 -34.38
C TYR A 109 -10.50 -12.15 -32.98
N GLY A 110 -10.43 -13.48 -32.89
CA GLY A 110 -10.02 -14.14 -31.66
C GLY A 110 -8.54 -13.86 -31.43
N HIS A 111 -8.18 -13.42 -30.22
CA HIS A 111 -6.78 -13.43 -29.80
C HIS A 111 -6.46 -14.82 -29.26
N ASP A 112 -5.50 -15.52 -29.85
CA ASP A 112 -5.04 -16.82 -29.38
C ASP A 112 -4.32 -16.65 -28.04
N ILE A 113 -4.92 -17.22 -26.99
CA ILE A 113 -4.32 -17.25 -25.66
C ILE A 113 -3.79 -18.66 -25.38
N LEU A 114 -2.50 -18.73 -25.05
CA LEU A 114 -1.82 -19.98 -24.77
C LEU A 114 -1.43 -20.04 -23.29
N PRO A 115 -1.71 -21.15 -22.58
CA PRO A 115 -1.27 -21.30 -21.20
C PRO A 115 0.25 -21.42 -21.16
N LEU A 116 0.87 -20.62 -20.29
CA LEU A 116 2.27 -20.72 -19.90
C LEU A 116 2.33 -21.52 -18.59
N PHE A 117 2.44 -22.84 -18.72
CA PHE A 117 2.68 -23.71 -17.57
C PHE A 117 4.14 -23.57 -17.13
N TRP A 118 4.34 -23.20 -15.86
CA TRP A 118 5.62 -22.82 -15.25
C TRP A 118 6.28 -21.54 -15.78
N CYS A 119 5.99 -20.43 -15.11
CA CYS A 119 7.03 -19.44 -14.83
C CYS A 119 7.48 -19.66 -13.39
N ASN A 120 8.44 -20.59 -13.19
CA ASN A 120 9.09 -20.88 -11.91
C ASN A 120 10.03 -19.73 -11.50
N ASN A 121 9.51 -18.51 -11.47
CA ASN A 121 10.24 -17.36 -10.97
C ASN A 121 10.21 -17.47 -9.44
N LYS A 122 11.27 -18.06 -8.86
CA LYS A 122 11.51 -18.06 -7.39
C LYS A 122 11.58 -16.64 -6.83
N GLU A 123 11.80 -15.64 -7.68
CA GLU A 123 11.78 -14.21 -7.38
C GLU A 123 10.91 -13.50 -8.43
N ALA A 124 10.02 -12.59 -7.99
CA ALA A 124 9.18 -11.81 -8.89
C ALA A 124 10.06 -10.93 -9.81
N ASP A 125 9.77 -10.92 -11.12
CA ASP A 125 10.42 -9.99 -12.05
C ASP A 125 10.09 -8.54 -11.61
N PRO A 126 11.05 -7.59 -11.59
CA PRO A 126 10.80 -6.21 -11.20
C PRO A 126 9.73 -5.48 -12.04
N LYS A 127 9.38 -5.97 -13.24
CA LYS A 127 8.25 -5.46 -14.03
C LYS A 127 6.94 -6.20 -13.66
N ASN A 128 5.87 -5.46 -13.36
CA ASN A 128 4.53 -6.04 -13.16
C ASN A 128 4.17 -6.94 -14.36
N ASP A 129 3.89 -8.21 -14.09
CA ASP A 129 3.92 -9.31 -15.06
C ASP A 129 2.54 -9.64 -15.67
N CYS A 130 1.45 -9.17 -15.06
CA CYS A 130 0.11 -9.26 -15.60
C CYS A 130 -0.35 -7.91 -16.16
N SER A 131 -0.52 -7.82 -17.48
CA SER A 131 -0.80 -6.58 -18.21
C SER A 131 -2.22 -6.03 -18.02
N ILE A 132 -3.08 -6.76 -17.29
CA ILE A 132 -4.43 -6.28 -16.95
C ILE A 132 -4.55 -5.91 -15.48
N CYS A 133 -4.14 -6.76 -14.53
CA CYS A 133 -4.36 -6.44 -13.11
C CYS A 133 -3.16 -5.77 -12.44
N ASN A 134 -2.04 -5.60 -13.15
CA ASN A 134 -0.78 -4.99 -12.67
C ASN A 134 -0.31 -5.46 -11.28
N THR A 135 -0.77 -6.63 -10.85
CA THR A 135 -0.50 -7.17 -9.53
C THR A 135 0.61 -8.20 -9.68
N ARG A 136 1.57 -8.21 -8.75
CA ARG A 136 2.59 -9.26 -8.69
C ARG A 136 2.05 -10.48 -7.96
N LYS A 137 2.19 -11.66 -8.55
CA LYS A 137 1.82 -12.92 -7.87
C LYS A 137 2.87 -14.00 -8.12
N VAL A 138 3.63 -14.32 -7.08
CA VAL A 138 4.66 -15.37 -7.13
C VAL A 138 4.00 -16.74 -7.31
N GLY A 139 4.56 -17.59 -8.18
CA GLY A 139 4.13 -18.97 -8.35
C GLY A 139 2.75 -19.16 -9.00
N THR A 140 2.26 -18.18 -9.75
CA THR A 140 0.97 -18.30 -10.45
C THR A 140 1.12 -18.80 -11.88
N CYS A 141 0.04 -19.36 -12.43
CA CYS A 141 -0.03 -19.71 -13.85
C CYS A 141 -0.33 -18.47 -14.69
N TYR A 142 0.36 -18.34 -15.82
CA TYR A 142 0.09 -17.28 -16.79
C TYR A 142 -0.53 -17.84 -18.05
N TYR A 143 -1.19 -16.95 -18.75
CA TYR A 143 -1.56 -17.08 -20.13
C TYR A 143 -0.82 -16.01 -20.92
N PHE A 144 -0.46 -16.33 -22.16
CA PHE A 144 0.16 -15.41 -23.09
C PHE A 144 -0.73 -15.23 -24.31
N CYS A 145 -1.01 -13.98 -24.66
CA CYS A 145 -1.70 -13.65 -25.90
C CYS A 145 -0.66 -13.30 -26.96
N VAL A 146 -0.67 -14.04 -28.07
CA VAL A 146 0.30 -13.89 -29.15
C VAL A 146 0.12 -12.56 -29.88
N GLU A 147 -1.12 -12.12 -30.08
CA GLU A 147 -1.44 -10.88 -30.81
C GLU A 147 -1.17 -9.62 -30.00
N CYS A 148 -1.33 -9.69 -28.68
CA CYS A 148 -1.03 -8.58 -27.79
C CYS A 148 0.43 -8.53 -27.35
N ASP A 149 1.16 -9.64 -27.47
CA ASP A 149 2.48 -9.83 -26.86
C ASP A 149 2.45 -9.50 -25.35
N GLN A 150 1.41 -9.98 -24.66
CA GLN A 150 1.15 -9.67 -23.24
C GLN A 150 0.86 -10.94 -22.45
N ARG A 151 1.21 -10.89 -21.15
CA ARG A 151 0.98 -11.97 -20.20
C ARG A 151 -0.13 -11.58 -19.23
N TYR A 152 -0.93 -12.56 -18.86
CA TYR A 152 -2.04 -12.40 -17.92
C TYR A 152 -2.04 -13.52 -16.91
N HIS A 153 -2.46 -13.23 -15.69
CA HIS A 153 -2.77 -14.29 -14.74
C HIS A 153 -3.89 -15.18 -15.27
N LYS A 154 -3.79 -16.48 -15.00
CA LYS A 154 -4.89 -17.43 -15.19
C LYS A 154 -6.20 -16.91 -14.62
N GLU A 155 -6.17 -16.40 -13.39
CA GLU A 155 -7.35 -15.86 -12.71
C GLU A 155 -7.96 -14.66 -13.44
N CYS A 156 -7.13 -13.83 -14.09
CA CYS A 156 -7.61 -12.69 -14.88
C CYS A 156 -8.28 -13.13 -16.18
N VAL A 157 -7.72 -14.15 -16.84
CA VAL A 157 -8.28 -14.73 -18.08
C VAL A 157 -9.58 -15.48 -17.81
N GLU A 158 -9.61 -16.29 -16.76
CA GLU A 158 -10.73 -17.15 -16.40
C GLU A 158 -11.80 -16.42 -15.56
N SER A 159 -11.69 -15.10 -15.37
CA SER A 159 -12.57 -14.35 -14.49
C SER A 159 -14.02 -14.30 -14.97
N PRO A 160 -15.00 -14.79 -14.17
CA PRO A 160 -16.42 -14.62 -14.46
C PRO A 160 -16.84 -13.16 -14.62
N LEU A 161 -17.95 -12.92 -15.32
CA LEU A 161 -18.53 -11.56 -15.44
C LEU A 161 -19.26 -11.13 -14.17
N GLU A 162 -19.73 -12.10 -13.39
CA GLU A 162 -20.54 -11.89 -12.22
C GLU A 162 -20.24 -12.99 -11.21
N ILE A 163 -20.06 -12.60 -9.95
CA ILE A 163 -19.79 -13.52 -8.84
C ILE A 163 -20.67 -13.17 -7.64
N ASN A 164 -20.93 -14.18 -6.83
CA ASN A 164 -21.45 -14.00 -5.48
C ASN A 164 -20.29 -14.18 -4.50
N TYR A 165 -20.20 -13.30 -3.49
CA TYR A 165 -19.11 -13.33 -2.53
C TYR A 165 -19.63 -13.49 -1.09
N PRO A 166 -18.99 -14.30 -0.22
CA PRO A 166 -19.55 -14.61 1.11
C PRO A 166 -19.79 -13.41 2.03
N SER A 167 -18.94 -12.37 2.00
CA SER A 167 -19.20 -11.15 2.77
C SER A 167 -20.24 -10.22 2.13
N HIS A 168 -20.71 -10.53 0.92
CA HIS A 168 -21.60 -9.69 0.14
C HIS A 168 -22.62 -10.53 -0.65
N VAL A 169 -23.44 -11.29 0.08
CA VAL A 169 -24.41 -12.24 -0.51
C VAL A 169 -25.70 -11.60 -1.04
N LYS A 170 -26.01 -10.37 -0.65
CA LYS A 170 -27.27 -9.70 -1.01
C LYS A 170 -27.27 -9.16 -2.44
N HIS A 171 -26.11 -8.80 -2.95
CA HIS A 171 -25.97 -8.36 -4.34
C HIS A 171 -24.74 -9.03 -4.94
N SER A 172 -24.82 -9.34 -6.24
CA SER A 172 -23.69 -9.85 -6.98
C SER A 172 -22.66 -8.75 -7.25
N LEU A 173 -21.41 -9.17 -7.36
CA LEU A 173 -20.31 -8.34 -7.84
C LEU A 173 -20.14 -8.60 -9.33
N GLN A 174 -20.11 -7.52 -10.11
CA GLN A 174 -19.98 -7.58 -11.56
C GLN A 174 -18.59 -7.13 -11.97
N LEU A 175 -18.05 -7.70 -13.05
CA LEU A 175 -16.74 -7.33 -13.54
C LEU A 175 -16.83 -6.02 -14.33
N TYR A 176 -16.02 -5.04 -13.92
CA TYR A 176 -15.91 -3.71 -14.51
C TYR A 176 -14.49 -3.44 -14.96
N ASN A 177 -14.41 -2.59 -15.98
CA ASN A 177 -13.15 -1.96 -16.36
C ASN A 177 -13.15 -0.53 -15.84
N VAL A 178 -12.29 -0.29 -14.85
CA VAL A 178 -12.27 0.97 -14.11
C VAL A 178 -10.94 1.68 -14.38
N LYS A 179 -10.99 2.99 -14.65
CA LYS A 179 -9.78 3.83 -14.78
C LYS A 179 -9.28 4.35 -13.42
N THR A 180 -10.10 4.28 -12.38
CA THR A 180 -9.79 4.81 -11.05
C THR A 180 -9.21 3.73 -10.13
N PHE A 181 -8.44 4.18 -9.13
CA PHE A 181 -7.71 3.32 -8.20
C PHE A 181 -8.46 3.22 -6.88
N GLU A 182 -9.40 2.29 -6.78
CA GLU A 182 -10.15 2.08 -5.53
C GLU A 182 -9.58 0.93 -4.69
N HIS A 183 -9.91 0.93 -3.40
CA HIS A 183 -9.43 -0.07 -2.46
C HIS A 183 -10.29 -1.33 -2.49
N CYS A 184 -9.63 -2.49 -2.54
CA CYS A 184 -10.31 -3.78 -2.46
C CYS A 184 -10.78 -4.10 -1.04
N ILE A 185 -12.00 -4.63 -0.88
CA ILE A 185 -12.55 -4.95 0.46
C ILE A 185 -11.72 -5.98 1.25
N LEU A 186 -10.90 -6.80 0.59
CA LEU A 186 -10.04 -7.80 1.24
C LEU A 186 -8.57 -7.39 1.32
N SER A 187 -8.14 -6.43 0.49
CA SER A 187 -6.75 -6.04 0.43
C SER A 187 -6.66 -4.53 0.37
N THR A 188 -5.86 -3.95 1.26
CA THR A 188 -5.64 -2.50 1.32
C THR A 188 -4.85 -1.96 0.12
N LYS A 189 -4.58 -2.79 -0.89
CA LYS A 189 -3.91 -2.44 -2.14
C LYS A 189 -4.90 -1.76 -3.09
N LYS A 190 -4.38 -0.85 -3.91
CA LYS A 190 -5.13 -0.23 -5.00
C LYS A 190 -5.38 -1.25 -6.09
N ALA A 191 -6.56 -1.17 -6.66
CA ALA A 191 -7.06 -2.11 -7.62
C ALA A 191 -7.03 -1.49 -9.02
N GLU A 192 -6.44 -2.20 -9.99
CA GLU A 192 -6.12 -1.65 -11.30
C GLU A 192 -6.83 -2.41 -12.44
N VAL A 193 -7.45 -1.63 -13.34
CA VAL A 193 -8.03 -1.97 -14.64
C VAL A 193 -9.18 -2.98 -14.67
N LEU A 194 -9.07 -4.18 -14.05
CA LEU A 194 -10.11 -5.21 -14.10
C LEU A 194 -10.53 -5.63 -12.69
N LEU A 195 -11.75 -5.26 -12.30
CA LEU A 195 -12.23 -5.34 -10.91
C LEU A 195 -13.66 -5.83 -10.83
N TYR A 196 -14.00 -6.42 -9.70
CA TYR A 196 -15.38 -6.70 -9.33
C TYR A 196 -15.96 -5.49 -8.60
N TYR A 197 -17.11 -4.99 -9.05
CA TYR A 197 -17.80 -3.83 -8.51
C TYR A 197 -19.28 -4.14 -8.24
N CYS A 198 -19.82 -3.59 -7.14
CA CYS A 198 -21.25 -3.57 -6.89
C CYS A 198 -21.75 -2.13 -6.81
N ALA A 199 -22.54 -1.69 -7.79
CA ALA A 199 -23.11 -0.34 -7.85
C ALA A 199 -24.07 -0.01 -6.70
N LEU A 200 -24.71 -1.00 -6.09
CA LEU A 200 -25.68 -0.78 -5.00
C LEU A 200 -25.00 -0.52 -3.65
N CYS A 201 -23.84 -1.14 -3.45
CA CYS A 201 -23.09 -1.03 -2.18
C CYS A 201 -21.82 -0.22 -2.31
N ASP A 202 -21.47 0.20 -3.52
CA ASP A 202 -20.27 0.95 -3.85
C ASP A 202 -18.97 0.26 -3.35
N ILE A 203 -18.84 -1.03 -3.66
CA ILE A 203 -17.71 -1.85 -3.21
C ILE A 203 -16.90 -2.41 -4.38
N TYR A 204 -15.58 -2.45 -4.19
CA TYR A 204 -14.61 -2.92 -5.18
C TYR A 204 -13.82 -4.12 -4.66
N MET A 205 -13.50 -5.07 -5.53
CA MET A 205 -12.71 -6.25 -5.20
C MET A 205 -11.79 -6.64 -6.35
N HIS A 206 -10.52 -6.92 -6.05
CA HIS A 206 -9.62 -7.46 -7.07
C HIS A 206 -10.11 -8.82 -7.58
N VAL A 207 -9.93 -9.08 -8.87
CA VAL A 207 -10.15 -10.41 -9.46
C VAL A 207 -9.38 -11.49 -8.72
N LEU A 208 -8.12 -11.22 -8.37
CA LEU A 208 -7.29 -12.16 -7.62
C LEU A 208 -7.82 -12.42 -6.19
N CYS A 209 -8.38 -11.39 -5.54
CA CYS A 209 -8.96 -11.51 -4.20
C CYS A 209 -10.29 -12.28 -4.22
N ALA A 210 -11.13 -12.02 -5.23
CA ALA A 210 -12.39 -12.72 -5.44
C ALA A 210 -12.20 -14.23 -5.66
N GLN A 211 -11.11 -14.61 -6.35
CA GLN A 211 -10.80 -15.99 -6.68
C GLN A 211 -9.84 -16.65 -5.67
N ALA A 212 -9.35 -15.90 -4.68
CA ALA A 212 -8.55 -16.47 -3.62
C ALA A 212 -9.39 -17.48 -2.83
N LYS A 213 -8.81 -18.65 -2.53
CA LYS A 213 -9.48 -19.63 -1.67
C LYS A 213 -9.70 -19.00 -0.29
N ILE A 214 -10.97 -18.87 0.10
CA ILE A 214 -11.33 -18.41 1.44
C ILE A 214 -11.13 -19.58 2.40
N PRO A 215 -10.26 -19.47 3.41
CA PRO A 215 -10.07 -20.55 4.37
C PRO A 215 -11.36 -20.71 5.18
N PHE A 216 -11.98 -21.88 5.10
CA PHE A 216 -13.17 -22.17 5.90
C PHE A 216 -12.82 -22.29 7.40
N LEU A 217 -11.62 -22.80 7.69
CA LEU A 217 -11.06 -22.94 9.02
C LEU A 217 -9.74 -22.17 9.10
N ILE A 218 -9.52 -21.50 10.22
CA ILE A 218 -8.24 -20.90 10.59
C ILE A 218 -7.80 -21.56 11.89
N ASP A 219 -6.78 -22.41 11.81
CA ASP A 219 -6.21 -23.08 12.98
C ASP A 219 -5.19 -22.18 13.66
N GLN A 220 -5.29 -22.06 14.99
CA GLN A 220 -4.37 -21.31 15.85
C GLN A 220 -4.05 -19.88 15.36
N PRO A 221 -5.06 -19.01 15.20
CA PRO A 221 -4.81 -17.63 14.83
C PRO A 221 -3.97 -16.90 15.90
N LYS A 222 -3.15 -15.92 15.47
CA LYS A 222 -2.29 -15.11 16.38
C LYS A 222 -3.05 -14.50 17.57
N LYS A 223 -4.35 -14.24 17.43
CA LYS A 223 -5.18 -13.51 18.40
C LYS A 223 -6.14 -14.40 19.20
N HIS A 224 -6.18 -15.70 18.95
CA HIS A 224 -7.09 -16.61 19.64
C HIS A 224 -6.61 -18.07 19.58
N ASP A 225 -6.72 -18.82 20.66
CA ASP A 225 -6.11 -20.15 20.75
C ASP A 225 -6.90 -21.25 20.01
N HIS A 226 -8.21 -21.04 19.82
CA HIS A 226 -9.06 -22.03 19.16
C HIS A 226 -9.16 -21.81 17.64
N THR A 227 -9.47 -22.91 16.93
CA THR A 227 -9.82 -22.86 15.52
C THR A 227 -11.06 -21.98 15.29
N LEU A 228 -10.94 -21.04 14.36
CA LEU A 228 -12.04 -20.21 13.92
C LEU A 228 -12.67 -20.75 12.65
N THR A 229 -14.00 -20.69 12.57
CA THR A 229 -14.77 -21.08 11.38
C THR A 229 -15.35 -19.84 10.72
N LEU A 230 -15.35 -19.81 9.39
CA LEU A 230 -16.01 -18.77 8.63
C LEU A 230 -17.51 -18.72 8.96
N PHE A 231 -18.00 -17.54 9.30
CA PHE A 231 -19.42 -17.27 9.53
C PHE A 231 -19.97 -16.43 8.35
N PRO A 232 -20.55 -17.08 7.32
CA PRO A 232 -20.89 -16.42 6.06
C PRO A 232 -22.12 -15.48 6.14
N ARG A 233 -22.92 -15.57 7.19
CA ARG A 233 -24.07 -14.66 7.35
C ARG A 233 -23.54 -13.33 7.91
N GLN A 234 -23.92 -12.20 7.29
CA GLN A 234 -23.66 -10.85 7.82
C GLN A 234 -24.34 -10.67 9.17
N ALA A 235 -23.72 -11.20 10.21
CA ALA A 235 -24.14 -11.07 11.58
C ALA A 235 -23.77 -9.66 12.04
N SER A 236 -24.63 -9.04 12.84
CA SER A 236 -24.25 -7.80 13.56
C SER A 236 -23.43 -8.17 14.80
N LEU A 237 -22.44 -9.04 14.63
CA LEU A 237 -21.55 -9.45 15.71
C LEU A 237 -20.39 -8.46 15.76
N THR A 238 -20.14 -7.96 16.97
CA THR A 238 -19.02 -7.06 17.21
C THR A 238 -17.73 -7.85 17.20
N CYS A 239 -16.73 -7.38 16.46
CA CYS A 239 -15.42 -8.02 16.45
C CYS A 239 -14.68 -7.79 17.78
N ASN A 240 -14.27 -8.86 18.46
CA ASN A 240 -13.49 -8.81 19.72
C ASN A 240 -12.14 -8.09 19.58
N VAL A 241 -11.61 -7.97 18.37
CA VAL A 241 -10.30 -7.35 18.11
C VAL A 241 -10.41 -5.84 17.86
N CYS A 242 -11.47 -5.37 17.19
CA CYS A 242 -11.60 -3.96 16.80
C CYS A 242 -12.78 -3.23 17.44
N GLY A 243 -13.70 -3.92 18.09
CA GLY A 243 -14.89 -3.36 18.71
C GLY A 243 -15.94 -2.84 17.72
N LEU A 244 -15.80 -3.16 16.43
CA LEU A 244 -16.72 -2.69 15.38
C LEU A 244 -17.53 -3.84 14.79
N VAL A 245 -18.73 -3.50 14.35
CA VAL A 245 -19.54 -4.33 13.45
C VAL A 245 -19.24 -3.88 12.02
N ASP A 246 -18.63 -4.76 11.23
CA ASP A 246 -18.35 -4.51 9.82
C ASP A 246 -18.98 -5.63 8.98
N LYS A 247 -19.82 -5.23 8.03
CA LYS A 247 -20.56 -6.15 7.14
C LYS A 247 -19.78 -6.48 5.87
N LEU A 248 -18.69 -5.77 5.59
CA LEU A 248 -17.90 -5.90 4.36
C LEU A 248 -16.75 -6.91 4.52
N HIS A 249 -16.21 -7.04 5.73
CA HIS A 249 -15.14 -7.98 6.03
C HIS A 249 -15.69 -9.36 6.43
N LEU A 250 -15.01 -10.42 5.96
CA LEU A 250 -15.34 -11.79 6.34
C LEU A 250 -15.22 -11.95 7.85
N THR A 251 -16.25 -12.52 8.47
CA THR A 251 -16.31 -12.74 9.90
C THR A 251 -16.03 -14.20 10.22
N TYR A 252 -15.17 -14.41 11.21
CA TYR A 252 -14.81 -15.71 11.73
C TYR A 252 -15.25 -15.80 13.18
N VAL A 253 -15.82 -16.95 13.53
CA VAL A 253 -16.32 -17.21 14.88
C VAL A 253 -15.64 -18.45 15.44
N CYS A 254 -15.33 -18.39 16.72
CA CYS A 254 -14.89 -19.54 17.47
C CYS A 254 -16.11 -20.43 17.77
N ARG A 255 -16.06 -21.71 17.38
CA ARG A 255 -17.18 -22.66 17.57
C ARG A 255 -17.11 -23.46 18.88
N SER A 256 -16.04 -23.26 19.66
CA SER A 256 -15.91 -23.83 21.01
C SER A 256 -16.79 -23.04 22.00
N ILE A 257 -16.61 -23.22 23.32
CA ILE A 257 -17.36 -22.53 24.39
C ILE A 257 -16.89 -21.07 24.57
N CYS A 258 -16.54 -20.42 23.47
CA CYS A 258 -15.93 -19.10 23.34
C CYS A 258 -16.93 -18.23 22.57
N ASP A 259 -17.06 -16.96 22.97
CA ASP A 259 -17.85 -15.95 22.26
C ASP A 259 -17.00 -15.13 21.29
N PHE A 260 -15.82 -15.64 20.91
CA PHE A 260 -14.85 -14.91 20.10
C PHE A 260 -15.28 -14.79 18.64
N VAL A 261 -15.28 -13.54 18.15
CA VAL A 261 -15.62 -13.11 16.81
C VAL A 261 -14.53 -12.17 16.29
N ALA A 262 -14.02 -12.42 15.08
CA ALA A 262 -13.05 -11.52 14.47
C ALA A 262 -13.27 -11.34 12.96
N HIS A 263 -12.97 -10.14 12.45
CA HIS A 263 -12.81 -9.93 11.02
C HIS A 263 -11.53 -10.61 10.53
N ILE A 264 -11.51 -11.09 9.29
CA ILE A 264 -10.35 -11.77 8.69
C ILE A 264 -9.07 -10.93 8.76
N ASP A 265 -9.17 -9.64 8.52
CA ASP A 265 -8.05 -8.71 8.56
C ASP A 265 -7.63 -8.39 10.01
N CYS A 266 -8.57 -8.43 10.96
CA CYS A 266 -8.28 -8.26 12.38
C CYS A 266 -7.46 -9.41 12.97
N ILE A 267 -7.64 -10.64 12.48
CA ILE A 267 -6.93 -11.83 12.97
C ILE A 267 -5.41 -11.70 12.77
N HIS A 268 -5.00 -10.98 11.73
CA HIS A 268 -3.60 -10.81 11.35
C HIS A 268 -3.01 -9.47 11.80
N ASN A 269 -3.72 -8.71 12.65
CA ASN A 269 -3.20 -7.45 13.16
C ASN A 269 -1.86 -7.66 13.90
N PRO A 270 -0.88 -6.76 13.72
CA PRO A 270 0.45 -6.90 14.31
C PRO A 270 0.39 -6.85 15.85
N GLN A 271 1.35 -7.49 16.53
CA GLN A 271 1.37 -7.51 17.98
C GLN A 271 1.92 -6.22 18.60
N THR A 272 3.04 -5.70 18.09
CA THR A 272 3.64 -4.44 18.55
C THR A 272 3.94 -3.55 17.36
N ILE A 273 3.60 -2.26 17.45
CA ILE A 273 3.81 -1.27 16.39
C ILE A 273 4.24 0.07 16.98
N ARG A 274 4.70 0.98 16.13
CA ARG A 274 4.92 2.39 16.48
C ARG A 274 3.96 3.28 15.71
N ILE A 275 3.44 4.31 16.35
CA ILE A 275 2.47 5.24 15.76
C ILE A 275 2.98 6.67 15.79
N SER A 276 2.54 7.51 14.86
CA SER A 276 3.02 8.89 14.71
C SER A 276 2.75 9.81 15.91
N ARG A 277 1.76 9.46 16.73
CA ARG A 277 1.23 10.28 17.84
C ARG A 277 1.64 9.78 19.23
N HIS A 278 2.54 8.81 19.28
CA HIS A 278 3.09 8.31 20.53
C HIS A 278 4.54 7.89 20.34
N PHE A 279 5.41 8.28 21.27
CA PHE A 279 6.83 8.04 21.15
C PHE A 279 7.19 6.55 21.32
N HIS A 280 6.59 5.90 22.32
CA HIS A 280 6.84 4.48 22.60
C HIS A 280 6.10 3.57 21.62
N GLY A 281 6.59 2.33 21.51
CA GLY A 281 5.83 1.24 20.93
C GLY A 281 4.52 1.01 21.69
N VAL A 282 3.48 0.67 20.93
CA VAL A 282 2.19 0.23 21.47
C VAL A 282 1.94 -1.22 21.09
N SER A 283 1.42 -1.99 22.02
CA SER A 283 1.16 -3.42 21.84
C SER A 283 -0.33 -3.70 21.90
N PHE A 284 -0.77 -4.67 21.11
CA PHE A 284 -2.16 -5.13 21.10
C PHE A 284 -2.49 -5.85 22.40
N THR A 285 -3.61 -5.50 23.00
CA THR A 285 -4.25 -6.22 24.11
C THR A 285 -5.67 -6.59 23.71
N SER A 286 -6.15 -7.76 24.15
CA SER A 286 -7.51 -8.24 23.87
C SER A 286 -8.59 -7.49 24.64
N SER A 287 -8.22 -6.89 25.78
CA SER A 287 -9.07 -6.05 26.61
C SER A 287 -8.21 -5.05 27.38
N LEU A 288 -8.80 -3.95 27.80
CA LEU A 288 -8.15 -2.97 28.67
C LEU A 288 -8.59 -3.17 30.13
N PRO A 289 -7.75 -2.79 31.11
CA PRO A 289 -8.17 -2.75 32.51
C PRO A 289 -9.46 -1.93 32.69
N SER A 290 -10.29 -2.30 33.65
CA SER A 290 -11.53 -1.57 33.95
C SER A 290 -11.24 -0.08 34.21
N GLY A 291 -11.88 0.80 33.45
CA GLY A 291 -11.65 2.23 33.52
C GLY A 291 -12.22 2.96 32.30
N LYS A 292 -12.23 4.29 32.37
CA LYS A 292 -12.59 5.12 31.22
C LYS A 292 -11.34 5.40 30.40
N TRP A 293 -11.34 4.92 29.16
CA TRP A 293 -10.23 5.08 28.24
C TRP A 293 -10.62 6.01 27.10
N CYS A 294 -9.74 6.94 26.75
CA CYS A 294 -9.91 7.81 25.60
C CYS A 294 -8.83 7.50 24.57
N CYS A 295 -9.22 7.26 23.32
CA CYS A 295 -8.29 6.96 22.27
C CYS A 295 -7.34 8.12 22.01
N GLY A 296 -6.03 7.85 22.05
CA GLY A 296 -4.95 8.79 21.76
C GLY A 296 -4.92 9.38 20.35
N ILE A 297 -5.81 8.92 19.45
CA ILE A 297 -5.90 9.38 18.05
C ILE A 297 -7.24 10.04 17.78
N CYS A 298 -8.36 9.33 17.94
CA CYS A 298 -9.69 9.86 17.63
C CYS A 298 -10.34 10.62 18.81
N ARG A 299 -9.75 10.53 20.01
CA ARG A 299 -10.23 11.17 21.24
C ARG A 299 -11.63 10.77 21.70
N ARG A 300 -12.16 9.66 21.16
CA ARG A 300 -13.42 9.03 21.60
C ARG A 300 -13.13 7.97 22.64
N GLU A 301 -14.17 7.60 23.39
CA GLU A 301 -14.11 6.53 24.38
C GLU A 301 -13.74 5.19 23.73
N ILE A 302 -12.92 4.40 24.42
CA ILE A 302 -12.60 3.02 24.06
C ILE A 302 -13.42 2.12 24.97
N ASP A 303 -14.15 1.20 24.36
CA ASP A 303 -14.80 0.10 25.05
C ASP A 303 -13.72 -0.90 25.51
N SER A 304 -13.58 -1.08 26.82
CA SER A 304 -12.54 -1.91 27.43
C SER A 304 -12.73 -3.41 27.19
N ASP A 305 -13.94 -3.83 26.81
CA ASP A 305 -14.28 -5.23 26.59
C ASP A 305 -13.75 -5.76 25.24
N TYR A 306 -13.21 -4.86 24.40
CA TYR A 306 -12.68 -5.17 23.08
C TYR A 306 -11.19 -4.82 22.96
N GLY A 307 -10.58 -5.37 21.91
CA GLY A 307 -9.17 -5.18 21.63
C GLY A 307 -8.78 -3.73 21.35
N ALA A 308 -7.61 -3.35 21.87
CA ALA A 308 -7.00 -2.03 21.70
C ALA A 308 -5.47 -2.15 21.64
N TYR A 309 -4.79 -1.09 21.21
CA TYR A 309 -3.35 -0.98 21.46
C TYR A 309 -3.10 -0.10 22.67
N SER A 310 -2.20 -0.53 23.55
CA SER A 310 -1.80 0.21 24.75
C SER A 310 -0.29 0.34 24.83
N CYS A 311 0.17 1.40 25.48
CA CYS A 311 1.59 1.56 25.79
C CYS A 311 1.93 0.89 27.13
N ASN A 312 3.01 0.12 27.17
CA ASN A 312 3.49 -0.51 28.42
C ASN A 312 4.27 0.48 29.31
N VAL A 313 4.76 1.59 28.75
CA VAL A 313 5.49 2.64 29.47
C VAL A 313 4.52 3.71 29.99
N CYS A 314 3.63 4.20 29.12
CA CYS A 314 2.62 5.21 29.44
C CYS A 314 1.29 4.54 29.83
N LYS A 315 1.06 4.34 31.13
CA LYS A 315 -0.07 3.58 31.68
C LYS A 315 -1.46 4.03 31.20
N ASP A 316 -1.63 5.32 30.91
CA ASP A 316 -2.93 5.90 30.53
C ASP A 316 -3.07 6.12 29.01
N TYR A 317 -2.18 5.52 28.20
CA TYR A 317 -2.22 5.66 26.75
C TYR A 317 -2.77 4.41 26.07
N ALA A 318 -3.93 4.56 25.44
CA ALA A 318 -4.56 3.54 24.62
C ALA A 318 -5.13 4.13 23.32
N VAL A 319 -5.23 3.29 22.30
CA VAL A 319 -5.81 3.64 21.00
C VAL A 319 -6.68 2.50 20.48
N HIS A 320 -7.80 2.82 19.82
CA HIS A 320 -8.58 1.79 19.12
C HIS A 320 -7.69 1.05 18.11
N THR A 321 -7.88 -0.25 17.99
CA THR A 321 -7.19 -1.10 17.00
C THR A 321 -7.21 -0.53 15.59
N ARG A 322 -8.38 -0.05 15.13
CA ARG A 322 -8.53 0.55 13.79
C ARG A 322 -7.86 1.92 13.67
N CYS A 323 -7.77 2.69 14.75
CA CYS A 323 -7.06 3.96 14.73
C CYS A 323 -5.55 3.75 14.64
N ALA A 324 -5.02 2.78 15.39
CA ALA A 324 -3.59 2.48 15.42
C ALA A 324 -3.06 2.04 14.05
N LEU A 325 -3.86 1.26 13.31
CA LEU A 325 -3.47 0.65 12.04
C LEU A 325 -3.78 1.51 10.81
N ARG A 326 -4.16 2.77 10.98
CA ARG A 326 -4.35 3.67 9.84
C ARG A 326 -3.02 3.96 9.17
N LYS A 327 -3.02 4.00 7.83
CA LYS A 327 -1.80 4.26 7.03
C LYS A 327 -1.19 5.65 7.22
N ASP A 328 -1.95 6.62 7.74
CA ASP A 328 -1.44 7.94 8.11
C ASP A 328 -0.91 8.01 9.55
N ILE A 329 -1.03 6.92 10.31
CA ILE A 329 -0.63 6.82 11.71
C ILE A 329 0.52 5.81 11.90
N TRP A 330 0.48 4.67 11.20
CA TRP A 330 1.44 3.58 11.33
C TRP A 330 2.22 3.37 10.02
N ASP A 331 3.51 3.05 10.15
CA ASP A 331 4.46 2.81 9.05
C ASP A 331 4.32 1.43 8.39
N GLY A 332 3.48 0.54 8.93
CA GLY A 332 3.28 -0.81 8.39
C GLY A 332 4.32 -1.83 8.87
N ILE A 333 5.19 -1.47 9.81
CA ILE A 333 6.24 -2.35 10.34
C ILE A 333 5.79 -2.97 11.68
N GLU A 334 5.85 -4.30 11.78
CA GLU A 334 5.65 -5.04 13.02
C GLU A 334 6.96 -5.08 13.82
N LEU A 335 6.89 -4.72 15.11
CA LEU A 335 8.02 -4.56 16.02
C LEU A 335 8.00 -5.60 17.16
N GLU A 336 7.29 -6.71 16.98
CA GLU A 336 7.25 -7.79 17.97
C GLU A 336 8.67 -8.37 18.16
N GLY A 337 9.15 -8.40 19.41
CA GLY A 337 10.49 -8.88 19.76
C GLY A 337 11.64 -7.92 19.41
N VAL A 338 11.36 -6.75 18.83
CA VAL A 338 12.36 -5.72 18.55
C VAL A 338 12.49 -4.81 19.77
N PRO A 339 13.68 -4.68 20.40
CA PRO A 339 13.87 -3.75 21.50
C PRO A 339 13.76 -2.31 21.01
N GLU A 340 13.19 -1.43 21.84
CA GLU A 340 13.22 0.01 21.55
C GLU A 340 14.65 0.52 21.51
N ASP A 341 14.97 1.30 20.48
CA ASP A 341 16.27 1.94 20.32
C ASP A 341 16.48 2.94 21.46
N LYS A 342 17.51 2.71 22.28
CA LYS A 342 17.80 3.51 23.48
C LYS A 342 18.80 4.63 23.20
N ASP A 343 19.45 4.60 22.05
CA ASP A 343 20.52 5.53 21.72
C ASP A 343 19.93 6.79 21.10
N VAL A 344 19.57 7.74 21.97
CA VAL A 344 19.15 9.08 21.55
C VAL A 344 20.38 9.84 21.06
N GLU A 345 20.45 10.10 19.75
CA GLU A 345 21.46 11.00 19.21
C GLU A 345 21.26 12.41 19.77
N LEU A 346 22.20 12.85 20.62
CA LEU A 346 22.19 14.18 21.19
C LEU A 346 22.41 15.25 20.10
N PRO A 347 21.73 16.40 20.17
CA PRO A 347 21.92 17.48 19.21
C PRO A 347 23.26 18.22 19.44
N PHE A 348 23.83 18.17 20.63
CA PHE A 348 25.13 18.77 20.90
C PHE A 348 25.84 18.13 22.09
N TYR A 349 27.14 18.39 22.18
CA TYR A 349 27.96 18.10 23.36
C TYR A 349 28.26 19.41 24.09
N ARG A 350 28.05 19.42 25.42
CA ARG A 350 28.41 20.57 26.26
C ARG A 350 29.89 20.47 26.64
N ILE A 351 30.67 21.44 26.19
CA ILE A 351 32.12 21.49 26.44
C ILE A 351 32.39 22.21 27.77
N ALA A 352 31.64 23.27 28.04
CA ALA A 352 31.68 24.04 29.28
C ALA A 352 30.32 24.69 29.54
N ASP A 353 30.17 25.36 30.69
CA ASP A 353 28.96 26.11 31.00
C ASP A 353 28.70 27.17 29.92
N GLY A 354 27.51 27.10 29.32
CA GLY A 354 27.13 27.96 28.20
C GLY A 354 27.91 27.73 26.89
N ILE A 355 28.76 26.70 26.75
CA ILE A 355 29.50 26.44 25.50
C ILE A 355 29.20 25.03 24.98
N ILE A 356 28.72 24.95 23.74
CA ILE A 356 28.33 23.69 23.09
C ILE A 356 29.04 23.48 21.76
N LEU A 357 29.22 22.23 21.36
CA LEU A 357 29.55 21.82 19.99
C LEU A 357 28.31 21.17 19.37
N HIS A 358 27.65 21.89 18.47
CA HIS A 358 26.40 21.47 17.87
C HIS A 358 26.63 20.58 16.65
N PHE A 359 25.82 19.53 16.47
CA PHE A 359 26.02 18.55 15.40
C PHE A 359 26.00 19.18 13.99
N SER A 360 25.26 20.27 13.82
CA SER A 360 25.14 20.99 12.54
C SER A 360 26.29 21.94 12.24
N HIS A 361 27.15 22.21 13.22
CA HIS A 361 28.15 23.25 13.09
C HIS A 361 29.38 22.92 13.94
N GLY A 362 30.49 22.59 13.27
CA GLY A 362 31.73 22.12 13.90
C GLY A 362 32.53 23.17 14.70
N CYS A 363 31.94 24.32 15.04
CA CYS A 363 32.56 25.33 15.89
C CYS A 363 31.86 25.42 17.25
N HIS A 364 32.59 25.91 18.25
CA HIS A 364 32.02 26.14 19.57
C HIS A 364 31.00 27.29 19.52
N MET A 365 29.83 27.04 20.08
CA MET A 365 28.77 28.05 20.21
C MET A 365 28.60 28.44 21.67
N LYS A 366 28.49 29.73 21.92
CA LYS A 366 28.32 30.33 23.24
C LYS A 366 26.87 30.74 23.43
N PHE A 367 26.33 30.43 24.60
CA PHE A 367 25.01 30.82 25.05
C PHE A 367 24.96 32.32 25.39
N GLU A 368 23.93 33.01 24.93
CA GLU A 368 23.64 34.39 25.26
C GLU A 368 22.14 34.55 25.62
N THR A 369 21.88 35.29 26.70
CA THR A 369 20.52 35.70 27.09
C THR A 369 20.26 37.09 26.52
N ASN A 370 19.31 37.22 25.59
CA ASN A 370 19.03 38.52 24.98
C ASN A 370 18.09 39.34 25.86
N GLY A 371 18.49 40.56 26.20
CA GLY A 371 17.62 41.57 26.84
C GLY A 371 17.12 42.64 25.86
N VAL A 372 17.60 42.64 24.61
CA VAL A 372 17.30 43.66 23.59
C VAL A 372 17.27 43.00 22.20
N TYR A 373 16.30 43.36 21.37
CA TYR A 373 16.17 42.95 19.97
C TYR A 373 17.45 43.28 19.16
N LYS A 374 18.01 42.29 18.45
CA LYS A 374 19.13 42.50 17.52
C LYS A 374 18.58 42.51 16.08
N GLU A 375 18.53 43.69 15.46
CA GLU A 375 18.12 43.83 14.06
C GLU A 375 19.01 42.99 13.13
N ASN A 376 18.40 42.26 12.19
CA ASN A 376 19.06 41.46 11.14
C ASN A 376 19.81 40.19 11.57
N GLU A 377 19.66 39.70 12.81
CA GLU A 377 20.14 38.36 13.20
C GLU A 377 19.00 37.34 13.08
N PHE A 378 19.25 36.25 12.34
CA PHE A 378 18.28 35.17 12.11
C PHE A 378 18.83 33.83 12.58
N CYS A 379 17.95 32.99 13.12
CA CYS A 379 18.32 31.62 13.45
C CYS A 379 18.50 30.80 12.17
N GLN A 380 19.64 30.11 12.03
CA GLN A 380 19.94 29.31 10.85
C GLN A 380 19.05 28.05 10.72
N ALA A 381 18.43 27.59 11.81
CA ALA A 381 17.54 26.44 11.79
C ALA A 381 16.12 26.79 11.35
N CYS A 382 15.50 27.80 11.97
CA CYS A 382 14.09 28.12 11.73
C CYS A 382 13.87 29.33 10.80
N VAL A 383 14.93 30.07 10.46
CA VAL A 383 14.90 31.28 9.61
C VAL A 383 14.01 32.40 10.21
N LEU A 384 13.76 32.34 11.52
CA LEU A 384 13.06 33.39 12.26
C LEU A 384 14.06 34.35 12.93
N PRO A 385 13.68 35.62 13.13
CA PRO A 385 14.54 36.60 13.78
C PRO A 385 14.87 36.22 15.24
N ILE A 386 16.06 36.63 15.69
CA ILE A 386 16.47 36.53 17.09
C ILE A 386 15.87 37.70 17.87
N ASN A 387 14.77 37.43 18.58
CA ASN A 387 14.08 38.43 19.41
C ASN A 387 14.54 38.35 20.88
N GLU A 388 13.59 38.30 21.81
CA GLU A 388 13.81 38.19 23.28
C GLU A 388 14.11 36.75 23.74
N GLU A 389 14.27 35.80 22.81
CA GLU A 389 14.55 34.40 23.15
C GLU A 389 16.06 34.18 23.40
N ASN A 390 16.39 33.19 24.22
CA ASN A 390 17.77 32.73 24.40
C ASN A 390 18.31 32.10 23.12
N PHE A 391 19.61 32.25 22.88
CA PHE A 391 20.24 31.74 21.67
C PHE A 391 21.70 31.34 21.92
N TYR A 392 22.25 30.60 20.95
CA TYR A 392 23.64 30.24 20.84
C TYR A 392 24.24 30.93 19.62
N VAL A 393 25.40 31.56 19.80
CA VAL A 393 26.17 32.22 18.73
C VAL A 393 27.54 31.55 18.60
N CYS A 394 27.96 31.29 17.36
CA CYS A 394 29.29 30.75 17.09
C CYS A 394 30.38 31.77 17.44
N VAL A 395 31.46 31.31 18.06
CA VAL A 395 32.60 32.18 18.41
C VAL A 395 33.50 32.55 17.23
N LYS A 396 33.28 31.95 16.05
CA LYS A 396 34.14 32.09 14.86
C LYS A 396 33.43 32.67 13.63
N CYS A 397 32.11 32.59 13.54
CA CYS A 397 31.32 33.05 12.40
C CYS A 397 29.90 33.45 12.84
N ASP A 398 29.12 33.99 11.92
CA ASP A 398 27.77 34.52 12.18
C ASP A 398 26.68 33.43 12.29
N PHE A 399 27.05 32.20 12.66
CA PHE A 399 26.10 31.11 12.83
C PHE A 399 25.38 31.23 14.17
N ILE A 400 24.04 31.34 14.12
CA ILE A 400 23.19 31.58 15.29
C ILE A 400 22.03 30.57 15.32
N LEU A 401 21.72 30.04 16.50
CA LEU A 401 20.55 29.19 16.76
C LEU A 401 19.77 29.67 17.99
N HIS A 402 18.44 29.69 17.93
CA HIS A 402 17.64 29.77 19.17
C HIS A 402 17.98 28.57 20.08
N GLU A 403 17.89 28.74 21.39
CA GLU A 403 18.09 27.65 22.36
C GLU A 403 17.23 26.43 22.01
N LYS A 404 15.93 26.63 21.77
CA LYS A 404 14.99 25.58 21.34
C LYS A 404 15.38 24.91 20.01
N CYS A 405 16.00 25.66 19.10
CA CYS A 405 16.47 25.10 17.83
C CYS A 405 17.74 24.27 18.00
N ALA A 406 18.63 24.66 18.92
CA ALA A 406 19.81 23.90 19.28
C ALA A 406 19.46 22.63 20.08
N ASP A 407 18.41 22.67 20.90
CA ASP A 407 17.91 21.51 21.67
C ASP A 407 17.03 20.56 20.83
N ALA A 408 16.70 20.93 19.59
CA ALA A 408 15.80 20.15 18.76
C ALA A 408 16.38 18.74 18.48
N PRO A 409 15.59 17.67 18.63
CA PRO A 409 16.10 16.30 18.49
C PRO A 409 16.51 16.02 17.05
N ARG A 410 17.61 15.28 16.86
CA ARG A 410 18.11 14.90 15.53
C ARG A 410 17.19 13.92 14.81
N LYS A 411 16.49 13.06 15.55
CA LYS A 411 15.51 12.11 15.02
C LYS A 411 14.24 12.19 15.84
N LYS A 412 13.09 12.21 15.17
CA LYS A 412 11.80 12.18 15.86
C LYS A 412 10.73 11.50 15.01
N VAL A 413 9.66 11.09 15.67
CA VAL A 413 8.40 10.73 15.01
C VAL A 413 7.47 11.93 15.15
N HIS A 414 6.82 12.33 14.06
CA HIS A 414 5.99 13.54 14.03
C HIS A 414 4.51 13.20 13.79
N PRO A 415 3.53 13.81 14.50
CA PRO A 415 2.10 13.47 14.38
C PRO A 415 1.49 13.55 12.97
N LEU A 416 2.13 14.29 12.06
CA LEU A 416 1.70 14.45 10.67
C LEU A 416 2.24 13.36 9.72
N HIS A 417 3.14 12.49 10.19
CA HIS A 417 3.81 11.51 9.34
C HIS A 417 4.14 10.20 10.11
N PRO A 418 3.79 9.02 9.56
CA PRO A 418 3.99 7.74 10.26
C PRO A 418 5.46 7.34 10.43
N HIS A 419 6.35 7.76 9.51
CA HIS A 419 7.76 7.39 9.57
C HIS A 419 8.58 8.33 10.48
N PRO A 420 9.69 7.85 11.07
CA PRO A 420 10.69 8.72 11.64
C PRO A 420 11.24 9.70 10.62
N ILE A 421 11.45 10.92 11.07
CA ILE A 421 12.09 11.99 10.31
C ILE A 421 13.39 12.38 11.00
N GLU A 422 14.41 12.65 10.20
CA GLU A 422 15.75 13.00 10.64
C GLU A 422 16.07 14.44 10.22
N GLN A 423 16.69 15.19 11.12
CA GLN A 423 17.06 16.57 10.88
C GLN A 423 18.25 16.61 9.91
N LYS A 424 18.03 17.21 8.76
CA LYS A 424 19.03 17.48 7.75
C LYS A 424 19.47 18.93 7.84
N VAL A 425 20.76 19.12 8.00
CA VAL A 425 21.39 20.44 7.98
C VAL A 425 21.53 20.83 6.52
N VAL A 426 20.80 21.87 6.13
CA VAL A 426 20.86 22.39 4.78
C VAL A 426 21.98 23.43 4.74
N HIS A 427 23.04 23.13 3.99
CA HIS A 427 24.10 24.10 3.67
C HIS A 427 23.85 24.65 2.27
N GLU A 428 24.00 25.98 2.13
CA GLU A 428 24.08 26.80 0.90
C GLU A 428 23.24 26.36 -0.33
N ASN A 429 22.28 27.21 -0.73
CA ASN A 429 21.51 27.17 -1.99
C ASN A 429 20.46 26.05 -2.17
N HIS A 430 20.03 25.38 -1.10
CA HIS A 430 18.91 24.44 -1.18
C HIS A 430 17.66 25.01 -0.49
N GLU A 431 16.65 25.34 -1.30
CA GLU A 431 15.28 25.63 -0.84
C GLU A 431 14.44 24.37 -0.93
N PHE A 432 13.58 24.14 0.07
CA PHE A 432 12.57 23.08 0.05
C PHE A 432 11.20 23.63 0.43
N GLU A 433 10.14 22.91 0.07
CA GLU A 433 8.77 23.23 0.45
C GLU A 433 8.32 22.36 1.61
N CYS A 434 7.88 22.98 2.70
CA CYS A 434 7.42 22.26 3.88
C CYS A 434 6.06 21.59 3.63
N ALA A 435 5.98 20.26 3.82
CA ALA A 435 4.78 19.47 3.57
C ALA A 435 3.57 19.82 4.46
N ALA A 436 3.79 20.50 5.59
CA ALA A 436 2.71 20.91 6.49
C ALA A 436 2.12 22.28 6.15
N CYS A 437 2.98 23.29 5.90
CA CYS A 437 2.55 24.67 5.71
C CYS A 437 2.61 25.15 4.26
N MET A 438 3.18 24.36 3.36
CA MET A 438 3.38 24.66 1.94
C MET A 438 4.20 25.93 1.69
N ARG A 439 5.04 26.31 2.66
CA ARG A 439 5.97 27.45 2.54
C ARG A 439 7.35 26.95 2.18
N LYS A 440 8.07 27.77 1.41
CA LYS A 440 9.48 27.55 1.14
C LYS A 440 10.32 27.87 2.38
N SER A 441 11.31 27.04 2.66
CA SER A 441 12.29 27.23 3.73
C SER A 441 13.70 26.98 3.20
N SER A 442 14.66 27.72 3.76
CA SER A 442 16.10 27.56 3.55
C SER A 442 16.83 27.16 4.84
N GLY A 443 16.08 26.92 5.92
CA GLY A 443 16.60 26.50 7.22
C GLY A 443 16.81 25.00 7.32
N PHE A 444 16.79 24.47 8.54
CA PHE A 444 16.86 23.03 8.77
C PHE A 444 15.55 22.35 8.37
N GLY A 445 15.69 21.22 7.68
CA GLY A 445 14.58 20.36 7.27
C GLY A 445 14.58 19.06 8.10
N TYR A 446 13.41 18.55 8.41
CA TYR A 446 13.23 17.18 8.92
C TYR A 446 12.70 16.32 7.79
N VAL A 447 13.52 15.38 7.32
CA VAL A 447 13.25 14.55 6.15
C VAL A 447 12.95 13.11 6.56
N CYS A 448 11.98 12.50 5.89
CA CYS A 448 11.80 11.05 5.97
C CYS A 448 12.94 10.34 5.24
N THR A 449 13.53 9.33 5.87
CA THR A 449 14.64 8.53 5.30
C THR A 449 14.17 7.27 4.57
N ILE A 450 12.86 7.02 4.52
CA ILE A 450 12.28 5.87 3.81
C ILE A 450 12.33 6.12 2.31
N ASN A 451 12.95 5.19 1.57
CA ASN A 451 13.02 5.25 0.11
C ASN A 451 11.62 5.38 -0.51
N GLY A 452 11.44 6.40 -1.37
CA GLY A 452 10.16 6.70 -2.03
C GLY A 452 9.18 7.52 -1.19
N CYS A 453 9.64 8.12 -0.08
CA CYS A 453 8.85 9.02 0.75
C CYS A 453 9.50 10.41 0.83
N ASP A 454 9.07 11.34 -0.03
CA ASP A 454 9.61 12.70 -0.12
C ASP A 454 9.00 13.67 0.90
N TYR A 455 8.75 13.18 2.12
CA TYR A 455 8.12 13.96 3.17
C TYR A 455 9.16 14.80 3.93
N GLU A 456 9.01 16.12 3.91
CA GLU A 456 9.91 17.07 4.54
C GLU A 456 9.16 18.16 5.30
N LEU A 457 9.61 18.49 6.51
CA LEU A 457 9.08 19.58 7.34
C LEU A 457 10.16 20.60 7.64
N ASP A 458 9.80 21.89 7.63
CA ASP A 458 10.68 22.92 8.19
C ASP A 458 10.79 22.78 9.73
N ALA A 459 11.85 23.34 10.31
CA ALA A 459 12.10 23.26 11.75
C ALA A 459 10.94 23.81 12.61
N VAL A 460 10.20 24.81 12.13
CA VAL A 460 9.07 25.41 12.86
C VAL A 460 7.90 24.43 12.91
N CYS A 461 7.49 23.88 11.78
CA CYS A 461 6.44 22.89 11.67
C CYS A 461 6.82 21.58 12.36
N ALA A 462 8.09 21.17 12.29
CA ALA A 462 8.58 20.00 13.00
C ALA A 462 8.61 20.20 14.52
N SER A 463 8.72 21.43 15.02
CA SER A 463 8.67 21.73 16.46
C SER A 463 7.27 21.65 17.06
N ALA A 464 6.23 21.60 16.21
CA ALA A 464 4.84 21.44 16.62
C ALA A 464 4.66 20.20 17.50
N SER A 465 4.00 20.38 18.64
CA SER A 465 3.68 19.30 19.58
C SER A 465 2.20 19.32 19.93
N GLU A 466 1.65 18.15 20.24
CA GLU A 466 0.26 18.01 20.68
C GLU A 466 0.21 17.69 22.19
N PRO A 467 -0.76 18.24 22.93
CA PRO A 467 -1.80 19.18 22.51
C PRO A 467 -1.35 20.66 22.52
N PHE A 468 -1.98 21.48 21.70
CA PHE A 468 -1.83 22.94 21.74
C PHE A 468 -2.83 23.56 22.72
N ASN A 469 -2.32 24.07 23.84
CA ASN A 469 -3.10 24.78 24.84
C ASN A 469 -3.12 26.28 24.52
N TYR A 470 -4.03 26.69 23.64
CA TYR A 470 -4.22 28.10 23.31
C TYR A 470 -5.20 28.75 24.29
N GLN A 471 -4.79 29.79 25.00
CA GLN A 471 -5.58 30.41 26.09
C GLN A 471 -6.98 30.88 25.68
N VAL A 472 -7.19 31.19 24.40
CA VAL A 472 -8.48 31.66 23.87
C VAL A 472 -9.42 30.50 23.51
N HIS A 473 -8.92 29.27 23.43
CA HIS A 473 -9.71 28.12 23.05
C HIS A 473 -10.02 27.23 24.27
N PRO A 474 -11.30 26.93 24.55
CA PRO A 474 -11.70 26.25 25.78
C PRO A 474 -11.30 24.77 25.84
N HIS A 475 -10.77 24.22 24.75
CA HIS A 475 -10.30 22.85 24.68
C HIS A 475 -8.98 22.74 23.92
N PRO A 476 -8.14 21.73 24.24
CA PRO A 476 -6.85 21.56 23.58
C PRO A 476 -7.01 21.30 22.08
N LEU A 477 -6.11 21.87 21.28
CA LEU A 477 -6.08 21.73 19.83
C LEU A 477 -5.08 20.63 19.43
N PHE A 478 -5.42 19.91 18.36
CA PHE A 478 -4.60 18.84 17.80
C PHE A 478 -4.40 19.07 16.30
N LEU A 479 -3.26 18.64 15.77
CA LEU A 479 -2.96 18.70 14.35
C LEU A 479 -3.95 17.80 13.60
N ALA A 480 -4.67 18.38 12.65
CA ALA A 480 -5.55 17.62 11.78
C ALA A 480 -4.74 16.96 10.66
N LEU A 481 -4.76 15.63 10.61
CA LEU A 481 -4.36 14.90 9.40
C LEU A 481 -5.40 15.16 8.30
N ASP A 482 -4.92 15.25 7.04
CA ASP A 482 -5.72 15.57 5.85
C ASP A 482 -7.09 14.88 5.88
N PRO A 483 -8.20 15.64 5.90
CA PRO A 483 -9.55 15.09 5.90
C PRO A 483 -9.84 14.10 4.78
N LYS A 484 -9.18 14.23 3.62
CA LYS A 484 -9.36 13.29 2.49
C LYS A 484 -8.90 11.87 2.82
N LYS A 485 -8.02 11.69 3.82
CA LYS A 485 -7.57 10.38 4.32
C LYS A 485 -8.45 9.83 5.45
N ARG A 486 -9.44 10.59 5.96
CA ARG A 486 -10.37 10.16 7.04
C ARG A 486 -11.47 9.20 6.59
N GLN A 487 -11.61 8.96 5.28
CA GLN A 487 -12.76 8.23 4.71
C GLN A 487 -12.92 6.79 5.24
N TYR A 488 -11.87 6.15 5.74
CA TYR A 488 -11.96 4.74 6.14
C TYR A 488 -12.37 4.47 7.60
N ALA A 489 -12.59 5.52 8.41
CA ALA A 489 -13.02 5.35 9.81
C ALA A 489 -14.47 5.78 10.07
N THR A 490 -15.19 6.27 9.05
CA THR A 490 -16.48 6.98 9.25
C THR A 490 -17.71 6.30 8.67
N PHE A 491 -17.59 5.21 7.90
CA PHE A 491 -18.78 4.54 7.36
C PHE A 491 -19.56 3.67 8.37
N ALA A 492 -19.09 3.53 9.61
CA ALA A 492 -19.79 2.74 10.65
C ALA A 492 -20.45 3.55 11.76
N SER A 493 -20.32 4.89 11.80
CA SER A 493 -20.90 5.71 12.88
C SER A 493 -22.17 6.48 12.52
N GLN A 494 -22.87 6.10 11.45
CA GLN A 494 -24.21 6.62 11.12
C GLN A 494 -25.26 5.50 11.09
N GLN A 495 -25.37 4.74 12.17
CA GLN A 495 -26.67 4.20 12.56
C GLN A 495 -26.95 4.68 13.99
N GLU A 496 -27.57 5.86 14.05
CA GLU A 496 -28.30 6.32 15.22
C GLU A 496 -29.20 5.17 15.73
N PHE A 497 -28.99 4.73 16.97
CA PHE A 497 -30.08 4.19 17.75
C PHE A 497 -31.08 5.33 18.00
N LYS A 498 -31.98 5.56 17.04
CA LYS A 498 -33.30 6.12 17.33
C LYS A 498 -34.17 4.97 17.81
N ARG A 499 -34.27 4.83 19.13
CA ARG A 499 -35.52 4.58 19.84
C ARG A 499 -35.34 4.79 21.32
#